data_AF-A0A520GZU2-F1
#
_entry.id   AF-A0A520GZU2-F1
#
_cell.length_a   1.000
_cell.length_b   1.000
_cell.length_c   1.000
_cell.angle_alpha   90.00
_cell.angle_beta   90.00
_cell.angle_gamma   90.00
#
_symmetry.space_group_name_H-M   'P 1'
#
loop_
_entity.id
_entity.type
_entity.pdbx_description
1 polymer ?
#
loop_
_entity_poly.entity_id
_entity_poly.type
_entity_poly.pdbx_seq_one_letter_code
_entity_poly.pdbx_strand_id
1 'polypeptide(L)'
;VRLPVLGRLGQRVSWLVFAGLLVIAAVVNLALVSPTTNLSGTVLAAILVGIAGATFDIVIDAYRIETLKPYQLGVGSGMAQYGYRIGNVAAASLALVLASRIGWSGAYAACAMFALPAMLTGLLMGEPERHREPTTKRGIGEIVGSIVGPFAEFFRRQGAAIILVFILVHKIGDTLGQIVLRLMLNDLGFSNDEIALYDVGVGFWAYLVGIFIGGVVYARLGLKRSVLISLVLMAVSNASFALLAGAGHSNAGLAAAIGFENIASGIGGVTVIAYFSALCDLRYTAAGVIDRSIGSAGFEGPGDARNGDAA
;
A
#
# COMPACT_ATOMS: atom_id res chain seq x y z
N VAL A 1 -23.81 2.41 8.41
CA VAL A 1 -24.54 1.34 9.11
C VAL A 1 -24.02 1.27 10.53
N ARG A 2 -24.87 1.49 11.55
CA ARG A 2 -24.49 1.41 12.96
C ARG A 2 -24.67 -0.05 13.42
N LEU A 3 -23.61 -0.66 13.96
CA LEU A 3 -23.68 -2.01 14.54
C LEU A 3 -24.28 -1.91 15.96
N PRO A 4 -25.35 -2.66 16.28
CA PRO A 4 -26.18 -2.42 17.47
C PRO A 4 -25.47 -2.68 18.81
N VAL A 5 -24.37 -3.44 18.85
CA VAL A 5 -23.66 -3.79 20.10
C VAL A 5 -22.38 -2.95 20.31
N LEU A 6 -21.73 -2.50 19.23
CA LEU A 6 -20.47 -1.74 19.28
C LEU A 6 -20.65 -0.22 19.15
N GLY A 7 -21.87 0.26 18.89
CA GLY A 7 -22.16 1.68 18.62
C GLY A 7 -21.81 2.69 19.72
N ARG A 8 -21.39 2.23 20.91
CA ARG A 8 -20.87 3.09 21.99
C ARG A 8 -19.40 3.50 21.80
N LEU A 9 -18.65 2.83 20.92
CA LEU A 9 -17.21 3.08 20.67
C LEU A 9 -16.95 3.91 19.40
N GLY A 10 -18.00 4.36 18.72
CA GLY A 10 -17.91 5.08 17.44
C GLY A 10 -18.08 4.19 16.21
N GLN A 11 -18.58 4.74 15.11
CA GLN A 11 -19.00 3.96 13.93
C GLN A 11 -17.81 3.26 13.26
N ARG A 12 -16.64 3.92 13.18
CA ARG A 12 -15.47 3.35 12.50
C ARG A 12 -14.72 2.31 13.32
N VAL A 13 -14.53 2.56 14.61
CA VAL A 13 -13.91 1.60 15.53
C VAL A 13 -14.74 0.31 15.61
N SER A 14 -16.08 0.45 15.61
CA SER A 14 -17.00 -0.70 15.52
C SER A 14 -16.79 -1.55 14.27
N TRP A 15 -16.66 -0.90 13.10
CA TRP A 15 -16.43 -1.59 11.84
C TRP A 15 -15.02 -2.18 11.73
N LEU A 16 -14.02 -1.54 12.33
CA LEU A 16 -12.64 -2.03 12.38
C LEU A 16 -12.55 -3.31 13.21
N VAL A 17 -13.17 -3.33 14.39
CA VAL A 17 -13.25 -4.53 15.24
C VAL A 17 -14.07 -5.62 14.56
N PHE A 18 -15.21 -5.29 13.96
CA PHE A 18 -16.04 -6.27 13.25
C PHE A 18 -15.32 -6.92 12.06
N ALA A 19 -14.70 -6.10 11.19
CA ALA A 19 -13.94 -6.60 10.05
C ALA A 19 -12.71 -7.40 10.50
N GLY A 20 -12.02 -6.97 11.55
CA GLY A 20 -10.88 -7.71 12.12
C GLY A 20 -11.29 -9.08 12.67
N LEU A 21 -12.40 -9.15 13.42
CA LEU A 21 -12.95 -10.42 13.89
C LEU A 21 -13.38 -11.34 12.74
N LEU A 22 -13.92 -10.77 11.66
CA LEU A 22 -14.32 -11.52 10.47
C LEU A 22 -13.10 -12.11 9.75
N VAL A 23 -12.00 -11.35 9.63
CA VAL A 23 -10.72 -11.86 9.11
C VAL A 23 -10.17 -12.97 9.98
N ILE A 24 -10.14 -12.79 11.31
CA ILE A 24 -9.69 -13.83 12.24
C ILE A 24 -10.51 -15.10 12.05
N ALA A 25 -11.84 -14.99 12.02
CA ALA A 25 -12.73 -16.13 11.80
C ALA A 25 -12.49 -16.82 10.45
N ALA A 26 -12.28 -16.06 9.37
CA ALA A 26 -12.01 -16.61 8.06
C ALA A 26 -10.65 -17.33 7.99
N VAL A 27 -9.60 -16.76 8.59
CA VAL A 27 -8.26 -17.37 8.64
C VAL A 27 -8.25 -18.62 9.52
N VAL A 28 -8.95 -18.60 10.66
CA VAL A 28 -9.11 -19.78 11.51
C VAL A 28 -9.92 -20.86 10.79
N ASN A 29 -10.97 -20.49 10.04
CA ASN A 29 -11.70 -21.45 9.22
C ASN A 29 -10.79 -22.11 8.18
N LEU A 30 -9.96 -21.33 7.48
CA LEU A 30 -8.95 -21.86 6.55
C LEU A 30 -7.94 -22.77 7.26
N ALA A 31 -7.54 -22.44 8.48
CA ALA A 31 -6.60 -23.26 9.27
C ALA A 31 -7.16 -24.64 9.64
N LEU A 32 -8.47 -24.75 9.82
CA LEU A 32 -9.16 -25.98 10.22
C LEU A 32 -9.52 -26.88 9.03
N VAL A 33 -9.58 -26.34 7.81
CA VAL A 33 -9.94 -27.10 6.61
C VAL A 33 -8.69 -27.68 5.96
N SER A 34 -8.58 -29.00 5.93
CA SER A 34 -7.48 -29.70 5.27
C SER A 34 -7.70 -29.81 3.75
N PRO A 35 -6.73 -29.38 2.91
CA PRO A 35 -6.82 -29.44 1.44
C PRO A 35 -6.93 -30.86 0.89
N THR A 36 -6.42 -31.84 1.62
CA THR A 36 -6.39 -33.26 1.24
C THR A 36 -7.76 -33.94 1.38
N THR A 37 -8.60 -33.45 2.28
CA THR A 37 -9.92 -34.04 2.55
C THR A 37 -11.06 -33.31 1.84
N ASN A 38 -10.99 -31.99 1.68
CA ASN A 38 -12.08 -31.18 1.11
C ASN A 38 -11.54 -29.98 0.33
N LEU A 39 -11.29 -30.19 -0.98
CA LEU A 39 -10.82 -29.13 -1.86
C LEU A 39 -11.84 -27.98 -1.99
N SER A 40 -13.13 -28.29 -2.13
CA SER A 40 -14.21 -27.30 -2.24
C SER A 40 -14.32 -26.42 -1.00
N GLY A 41 -14.19 -27.01 0.19
CA GLY A 41 -14.17 -26.28 1.46
C GLY A 41 -12.97 -25.34 1.58
N THR A 42 -11.80 -25.78 1.11
CA THR A 42 -10.57 -24.96 1.11
C THR A 42 -10.73 -23.75 0.19
N VAL A 43 -11.30 -23.94 -1.00
CA VAL A 43 -11.57 -22.86 -1.96
C VAL A 43 -12.55 -21.85 -1.36
N LEU A 44 -13.64 -22.31 -0.74
CA LEU A 44 -14.60 -21.41 -0.10
C LEU A 44 -13.96 -20.62 1.05
N ALA A 45 -13.17 -21.28 1.89
CA ALA A 45 -12.44 -20.62 2.98
C ALA A 45 -11.46 -19.55 2.45
N ALA A 46 -10.73 -19.85 1.37
CA ALA A 46 -9.82 -18.89 0.73
C ALA A 46 -10.58 -17.67 0.15
N ILE A 47 -11.74 -17.89 -0.47
CA ILE A 47 -12.61 -16.81 -0.96
C ILE A 47 -13.09 -15.95 0.22
N LEU A 48 -13.52 -16.57 1.32
CA LEU A 48 -13.95 -15.86 2.52
C LEU A 48 -12.82 -15.01 3.12
N VAL A 49 -11.59 -15.53 3.18
CA VAL A 49 -10.41 -14.77 3.61
C VAL A 49 -10.17 -13.58 2.70
N GLY A 50 -10.30 -13.75 1.37
CA GLY A 50 -10.15 -12.65 0.41
C GLY A 50 -11.19 -11.54 0.60
N ILE A 51 -12.46 -11.91 0.76
CA ILE A 51 -13.56 -10.95 0.99
C ILE A 51 -13.38 -10.24 2.34
N ALA A 52 -13.03 -10.99 3.38
CA ALA A 52 -12.78 -10.45 4.72
C ALA A 52 -11.59 -9.49 4.71
N GLY A 53 -10.48 -9.89 4.10
CA GLY A 53 -9.25 -9.11 3.99
C GLY A 53 -9.48 -7.81 3.22
N ALA A 54 -10.13 -7.88 2.06
CA ALA A 54 -10.47 -6.68 1.28
C ALA A 54 -11.37 -5.71 2.08
N THR A 55 -12.32 -6.24 2.85
CA THR A 55 -13.16 -5.41 3.73
C THR A 55 -12.33 -4.76 4.85
N PHE A 56 -11.40 -5.49 5.44
CA PHE A 56 -10.54 -5.00 6.51
C PHE A 56 -9.56 -3.93 6.02
N ASP A 57 -8.95 -4.12 4.85
CA ASP A 57 -8.08 -3.14 4.21
C ASP A 57 -8.81 -1.81 3.97
N ILE A 58 -10.03 -1.87 3.40
CA ILE A 58 -10.86 -0.67 3.18
C ILE A 58 -11.16 0.06 4.50
N VAL A 59 -11.47 -0.67 5.57
CA VAL A 59 -11.77 -0.07 6.87
C VAL A 59 -10.54 0.56 7.50
N ILE A 60 -9.37 -0.10 7.44
CA ILE A 60 -8.10 0.44 7.94
C ILE A 60 -7.70 1.69 7.16
N ASP A 61 -7.75 1.66 5.84
CA ASP A 61 -7.41 2.80 5.00
C ASP A 61 -8.32 4.00 5.30
N ALA A 62 -9.62 3.75 5.46
CA ALA A 62 -10.55 4.81 5.79
C ALA A 62 -10.36 5.37 7.21
N TYR A 63 -10.03 4.51 8.19
CA TYR A 63 -9.65 4.96 9.54
C TYR A 63 -8.38 5.83 9.51
N ARG A 64 -7.37 5.43 8.72
CA ARG A 64 -6.12 6.19 8.55
C ARG A 64 -6.38 7.59 7.98
N ILE A 65 -7.14 7.67 6.88
CA ILE A 65 -7.42 8.95 6.20
C ILE A 65 -8.17 9.92 7.09
N GLU A 66 -9.10 9.43 7.92
CA GLU A 66 -9.89 10.30 8.81
C GLU A 66 -9.16 10.74 10.08
N THR A 67 -8.19 9.94 10.55
CA THR A 67 -7.37 10.29 11.72
C THR A 67 -6.29 11.31 11.37
N LEU A 68 -5.79 11.30 10.12
CA LEU A 68 -4.70 12.18 9.67
C LEU A 68 -5.21 13.51 9.13
N LYS A 69 -4.49 14.60 9.43
CA LYS A 69 -4.72 15.91 8.79
C LYS A 69 -4.22 15.90 7.34
N PRO A 70 -4.73 16.75 6.43
CA PRO A 70 -4.34 16.75 5.01
C PRO A 70 -2.84 16.86 4.75
N TYR A 71 -2.12 17.63 5.58
CA TYR A 71 -0.66 17.77 5.49
C TYR A 71 0.11 16.55 6.00
N GLN A 72 -0.53 15.65 6.76
CA GLN A 72 0.07 14.44 7.33
C GLN A 72 -0.18 13.20 6.48
N LEU A 73 -1.06 13.25 5.48
CA LEU A 73 -1.43 12.10 4.64
C LEU A 73 -0.23 11.47 3.91
N GLY A 74 0.76 12.28 3.51
CA GLY A 74 2.00 11.79 2.91
C GLY A 74 2.85 10.98 3.90
N VAL A 75 3.08 11.51 5.10
CA VAL A 75 3.85 10.82 6.16
C VAL A 75 3.11 9.58 6.66
N GLY A 76 1.79 9.68 6.83
CA GLY A 76 0.94 8.56 7.26
C GLY A 76 0.90 7.41 6.25
N SER A 77 0.89 7.71 4.95
CA SER A 77 1.01 6.69 3.90
C SER A 77 2.37 5.99 3.94
N GLY A 78 3.46 6.73 4.19
CA GLY A 78 4.79 6.14 4.40
C GLY A 78 4.83 5.22 5.61
N MET A 79 4.27 5.64 6.75
CA MET A 79 4.19 4.82 7.97
C MET A 79 3.35 3.55 7.78
N ALA A 80 2.26 3.62 7.02
CA ALA A 80 1.48 2.44 6.65
C ALA A 80 2.31 1.44 5.84
N GLN A 81 3.19 1.92 4.96
CA GLN A 81 4.05 1.06 4.14
C GLN A 81 5.16 0.38 4.95
N TYR A 82 5.71 1.07 5.95
CA TYR A 82 6.57 0.44 6.97
C TYR A 82 5.84 -0.69 7.69
N GLY A 83 4.64 -0.40 8.21
CA GLY A 83 3.81 -1.37 8.92
C GLY A 83 3.49 -2.59 8.06
N TYR A 84 3.12 -2.37 6.80
CA TYR A 84 2.86 -3.45 5.83
C TYR A 84 4.10 -4.34 5.61
N ARG A 85 5.28 -3.76 5.39
CA ARG A 85 6.50 -4.56 5.15
C ARG A 85 6.93 -5.35 6.39
N ILE A 86 6.90 -4.72 7.56
CA ILE A 86 7.23 -5.37 8.84
C ILE A 86 6.23 -6.50 9.10
N GLY A 87 4.93 -6.24 8.91
CA GLY A 87 3.86 -7.22 9.08
C GLY A 87 4.00 -8.40 8.13
N ASN A 88 4.28 -8.15 6.84
CA ASN A 88 4.47 -9.21 5.85
C ASN A 88 5.65 -10.14 6.22
N VAL A 89 6.82 -9.57 6.55
CA VAL A 89 8.00 -10.37 6.93
C VAL A 89 7.78 -11.11 8.24
N ALA A 90 7.17 -10.46 9.24
CA ALA A 90 6.86 -11.10 10.52
C ALA A 90 5.86 -12.25 10.35
N ALA A 91 4.79 -12.05 9.57
CA ALA A 91 3.80 -13.08 9.30
C ALA A 91 4.39 -14.25 8.48
N ALA A 92 5.17 -13.96 7.44
CA ALA A 92 5.81 -14.99 6.63
C ALA A 92 6.82 -15.83 7.44
N SER A 93 7.65 -15.16 8.25
CA SER A 93 8.65 -15.83 9.09
C SER A 93 7.99 -16.68 10.17
N LEU A 94 6.97 -16.14 10.86
CA LEU A 94 6.22 -16.86 11.89
C LEU A 94 5.51 -18.07 11.28
N ALA A 95 4.85 -17.90 10.13
CA ALA A 95 4.12 -18.97 9.46
C ALA A 95 5.04 -20.15 9.14
N LEU A 96 6.21 -19.89 8.56
CA LEU A 96 7.16 -20.94 8.18
C LEU A 96 7.75 -21.68 9.39
N VAL A 97 8.15 -20.93 10.43
CA VAL A 97 8.71 -21.53 11.65
C VAL A 97 7.65 -22.38 12.37
N LEU A 98 6.42 -21.89 12.51
CA LEU A 98 5.35 -22.65 13.17
C LEU A 98 4.89 -23.83 12.32
N ALA A 99 4.84 -23.69 10.99
CA ALA A 99 4.45 -24.77 10.11
C ALA A 99 5.38 -26.00 10.28
N SER A 100 6.68 -25.77 10.51
CA SER A 100 7.64 -26.85 10.74
C SER A 100 7.48 -27.57 12.09
N ARG A 101 6.90 -26.92 13.11
CA ARG A 101 6.84 -27.43 14.49
C ARG A 101 5.46 -27.94 14.90
N ILE A 102 4.42 -27.16 14.60
CA ILE A 102 3.04 -27.39 15.04
C ILE A 102 2.07 -27.61 13.86
N GLY A 103 2.60 -27.68 12.65
CA GLY A 103 1.84 -27.86 11.42
C GLY A 103 1.20 -26.57 10.89
N TRP A 104 0.69 -26.65 9.66
CA TRP A 104 0.13 -25.51 8.94
C TRP A 104 -1.11 -24.91 9.62
N SER A 105 -1.94 -25.73 10.24
CA SER A 105 -3.12 -25.25 10.99
C SER A 105 -2.73 -24.32 12.14
N GLY A 106 -1.71 -24.69 12.93
CA GLY A 106 -1.20 -23.85 14.01
C GLY A 106 -0.54 -22.57 13.51
N ALA A 107 0.16 -22.65 12.38
CA ALA A 107 0.77 -21.49 11.73
C ALA A 107 -0.27 -20.46 11.27
N TYR A 108 -1.33 -20.88 10.58
CA TYR A 108 -2.40 -19.99 10.14
C TYR A 108 -3.17 -19.37 11.31
N ALA A 109 -3.45 -20.15 12.35
CA ALA A 109 -4.09 -19.63 13.57
C ALA A 109 -3.22 -18.56 14.27
N ALA A 110 -1.91 -18.77 14.32
CA ALA A 110 -0.98 -17.77 14.86
C ALA A 110 -0.93 -16.49 14.00
N CYS A 111 -0.99 -16.63 12.67
CA CYS A 111 -1.04 -15.47 11.77
C CYS A 111 -2.31 -14.62 11.97
N ALA A 112 -3.44 -15.23 12.34
CA ALA A 112 -4.67 -14.49 12.64
C ALA A 112 -4.49 -13.48 13.78
N MET A 113 -3.57 -13.74 14.72
CA MET A 113 -3.29 -12.84 15.84
C MET A 113 -2.67 -11.50 15.41
N PHE A 114 -2.09 -11.40 14.22
CA PHE A 114 -1.57 -10.14 13.69
C PHE A 114 -2.65 -9.12 13.33
N ALA A 115 -3.92 -9.52 13.28
CA ALA A 115 -5.04 -8.58 13.15
C ALA A 115 -5.34 -7.83 14.48
N LEU A 116 -4.94 -8.38 15.63
CA LEU A 116 -5.25 -7.81 16.95
C LEU A 116 -4.57 -6.47 17.22
N PRO A 117 -3.29 -6.22 16.88
CA PRO A 117 -2.67 -4.91 17.05
C PRO A 117 -3.46 -3.79 16.36
N ALA A 118 -3.93 -4.00 15.13
CA ALA A 118 -4.77 -3.04 14.41
C ALA A 118 -6.09 -2.76 15.18
N MET A 119 -6.75 -3.82 15.65
CA MET A 119 -7.96 -3.70 16.48
C MET A 119 -7.72 -2.94 17.79
N LEU A 120 -6.63 -3.26 18.50
CA LEU A 120 -6.24 -2.61 19.75
C LEU A 120 -5.93 -1.13 19.53
N THR A 121 -5.21 -0.77 18.45
CA THR A 121 -4.93 0.64 18.15
C THR A 121 -6.21 1.43 17.89
N GLY A 122 -7.18 0.88 17.16
CA GLY A 122 -8.48 1.53 16.95
C GLY A 122 -9.28 1.69 18.24
N LEU A 123 -9.20 0.73 19.17
CA LEU A 123 -9.86 0.81 20.47
C LEU A 123 -9.21 1.82 21.41
N LEU A 124 -7.88 1.92 21.41
CA LEU A 124 -7.13 2.84 22.27
C LEU A 124 -7.20 4.29 21.78
N MET A 125 -7.15 4.49 20.46
CA MET A 125 -7.08 5.82 19.86
C MET A 125 -8.46 6.45 19.66
N GLY A 126 -9.53 5.66 19.80
CA GLY A 126 -10.90 6.14 19.79
C GLY A 126 -11.41 6.56 18.40
N GLU A 127 -12.57 7.22 18.39
CA GLU A 127 -13.21 7.67 17.16
C GLU A 127 -12.50 8.91 16.58
N PRO A 128 -12.14 8.92 15.28
CA PRO A 128 -11.47 10.06 14.68
C PRO A 128 -12.35 11.31 14.69
N GLU A 129 -11.77 12.45 15.12
CA GLU A 129 -12.44 13.75 15.28
C GLU A 129 -13.11 14.27 13.99
N ARG A 130 -12.66 13.80 12.83
CA ARG A 130 -13.15 14.23 11.52
C ARG A 130 -14.28 13.36 10.98
N HIS A 131 -15.22 13.00 11.85
CA HIS A 131 -16.43 12.28 11.49
C HIS A 131 -17.31 13.17 10.58
N ARG A 132 -17.12 13.06 9.25
CA ARG A 132 -18.16 13.48 8.32
C ARG A 132 -19.27 12.46 8.47
N GLU A 133 -20.31 12.82 9.21
CA GLU A 133 -21.54 12.03 9.26
C GLU A 133 -21.90 11.63 7.83
N PRO A 134 -21.97 10.33 7.51
CA PRO A 134 -22.44 9.92 6.21
C PRO A 134 -23.86 10.46 6.11
N THR A 135 -24.05 11.45 5.23
CA THR A 135 -25.38 11.91 4.83
C THR A 135 -26.21 10.66 4.63
N THR A 136 -27.24 10.50 5.45
CA THR A 136 -28.16 9.35 5.43
C THR A 136 -28.85 9.33 4.07
N LYS A 137 -28.17 8.77 3.07
CA LYS A 137 -28.70 8.60 1.73
C LYS A 137 -29.62 7.40 1.74
N ARG A 138 -30.90 7.68 1.59
CA ARG A 138 -32.00 6.74 1.73
C ARG A 138 -32.39 6.27 0.34
N GLY A 139 -31.75 5.19 -0.12
CA GLY A 139 -32.21 4.45 -1.29
C GLY A 139 -31.12 3.63 -1.98
N ILE A 140 -31.49 2.43 -2.46
CA ILE A 140 -30.61 1.55 -3.24
C ILE A 140 -30.07 2.29 -4.49
N GLY A 141 -30.89 3.15 -5.11
CA GLY A 141 -30.49 3.98 -6.25
C GLY A 141 -29.42 5.04 -5.93
N GLU A 142 -29.46 5.66 -4.74
CA GLU A 142 -28.43 6.62 -4.31
C GLU A 142 -27.14 5.91 -3.89
N ILE A 143 -27.24 4.70 -3.34
CA ILE A 143 -26.09 3.84 -3.03
C ILE A 143 -25.39 3.42 -4.32
N VAL A 144 -26.15 2.90 -5.30
CA VAL A 144 -25.62 2.56 -6.64
C VAL A 144 -25.05 3.80 -7.32
N GLY A 145 -25.71 4.95 -7.25
CA GLY A 145 -25.20 6.22 -7.77
C GLY A 145 -23.91 6.69 -7.09
N SER A 146 -23.75 6.45 -5.78
CA SER A 146 -22.52 6.77 -5.05
C SER A 146 -21.35 5.84 -5.34
N ILE A 147 -21.64 4.60 -5.76
CA ILE A 147 -20.62 3.63 -6.18
C ILE A 147 -20.25 3.90 -7.64
N VAL A 148 -21.23 3.92 -8.54
CA VAL A 148 -21.04 4.03 -9.98
C VAL A 148 -20.62 5.45 -10.40
N GLY A 149 -21.09 6.49 -9.71
CA GLY A 149 -20.79 7.90 -10.04
C GLY A 149 -19.29 8.19 -10.11
N PRO A 150 -18.49 7.88 -9.06
CA PRO A 150 -17.04 8.05 -9.08
C PRO A 150 -16.32 7.27 -10.19
N PHE A 151 -16.78 6.06 -10.53
CA PHE A 151 -16.21 5.28 -11.64
C PHE A 151 -16.57 5.89 -12.99
N ALA A 152 -17.83 6.25 -13.21
CA ALA A 152 -18.28 6.86 -14.46
C ALA A 152 -17.60 8.22 -14.70
N GLU A 153 -17.43 9.03 -13.66
CA GLU A 153 -16.72 10.30 -13.72
C GLU A 153 -15.22 10.09 -13.99
N PHE A 154 -14.62 9.03 -13.45
CA PHE A 154 -13.24 8.66 -13.78
C PHE A 154 -13.08 8.37 -15.27
N PHE A 155 -13.92 7.51 -15.85
CA PHE A 155 -13.81 7.14 -17.27
C PHE A 155 -14.17 8.28 -18.24
N ARG A 156 -14.97 9.27 -17.80
CA ARG A 156 -15.31 10.45 -18.61
C ARG A 156 -14.20 11.50 -18.67
N ARG A 157 -13.13 11.38 -17.86
CA ARG A 157 -12.09 12.40 -17.77
C ARG A 157 -11.06 12.26 -18.89
N GLN A 158 -10.73 13.37 -19.55
CA GLN A 158 -9.64 13.41 -20.53
C GLN A 158 -8.32 12.99 -19.84
N GLY A 159 -7.69 11.94 -20.35
CA GLY A 159 -6.45 11.36 -19.79
C GLY A 159 -6.64 10.22 -18.78
N ALA A 160 -7.88 9.80 -18.46
CA ALA A 160 -8.11 8.66 -17.56
C ALA A 160 -7.52 7.35 -18.10
N ALA A 161 -7.64 7.12 -19.42
CA ALA A 161 -7.04 5.97 -20.09
C ALA A 161 -5.51 5.97 -19.97
N ILE A 162 -4.86 7.13 -20.12
CA ILE A 162 -3.40 7.27 -19.99
C ILE A 162 -2.96 6.93 -18.56
N ILE A 163 -3.69 7.42 -17.55
CA ILE A 163 -3.40 7.09 -16.15
C ILE A 163 -3.60 5.59 -15.90
N LEU A 164 -4.68 4.98 -16.40
CA LEU A 164 -4.93 3.56 -16.22
C LEU A 164 -3.84 2.69 -16.87
N VAL A 165 -3.47 3.01 -18.12
CA VAL A 165 -2.37 2.35 -18.82
C VAL A 165 -1.07 2.51 -18.05
N PHE A 166 -0.78 3.72 -17.55
CA PHE A 166 0.39 3.98 -16.74
C PHE A 166 0.43 3.12 -15.47
N ILE A 167 -0.69 2.99 -14.75
CA ILE A 167 -0.80 2.16 -13.55
C ILE A 167 -0.59 0.68 -13.88
N LEU A 168 -1.22 0.20 -14.95
CA LEU A 168 -1.11 -1.19 -15.39
C LEU A 168 0.31 -1.52 -15.82
N VAL A 169 0.94 -0.70 -16.66
CA VAL A 169 2.32 -0.90 -17.11
C VAL A 169 3.28 -0.89 -15.92
N HIS A 170 3.12 0.06 -15.00
CA HIS A 170 3.91 0.12 -13.78
C HIS A 170 3.75 -1.15 -12.94
N LYS A 171 2.51 -1.57 -12.66
CA LYS A 171 2.26 -2.70 -11.75
C LYS A 171 2.62 -4.05 -12.36
N ILE A 172 2.36 -4.22 -13.66
CA ILE A 172 2.77 -5.41 -14.42
C ILE A 172 4.29 -5.49 -14.45
N GLY A 173 4.99 -4.38 -14.72
CA GLY A 173 6.46 -4.34 -14.74
C GLY A 173 7.08 -4.73 -13.40
N ASP A 174 6.60 -4.14 -12.30
CA ASP A 174 7.02 -4.46 -10.93
C ASP A 174 6.78 -5.93 -10.60
N THR A 175 5.58 -6.45 -10.89
CA THR A 175 5.22 -7.85 -10.56
C THR A 175 6.01 -8.86 -11.40
N LEU A 176 6.16 -8.60 -12.70
CA LEU A 176 6.94 -9.46 -13.59
C LEU A 176 8.41 -9.46 -13.20
N GLY A 177 8.98 -8.28 -12.86
CA GLY A 177 10.35 -8.16 -12.39
C GLY A 177 10.62 -9.06 -11.18
N GLN A 178 9.75 -9.03 -10.17
CA GLN A 178 9.92 -9.85 -8.96
C GLN A 178 9.78 -11.35 -9.23
N ILE A 179 8.86 -11.76 -10.11
CA ILE A 179 8.69 -13.18 -10.46
C ILE A 179 9.92 -13.68 -11.22
N VAL A 180 10.33 -12.95 -12.27
CA VAL A 180 11.47 -13.33 -13.12
C VAL A 180 12.78 -13.32 -12.34
N LEU A 181 12.96 -12.37 -11.40
CA LEU A 181 14.12 -12.32 -10.53
C LEU A 181 14.34 -13.65 -9.81
N ARG A 182 13.30 -14.19 -9.17
CA ARG A 182 13.44 -15.42 -8.39
C ARG A 182 13.77 -16.63 -9.25
N LEU A 183 13.26 -16.68 -10.49
CA LEU A 183 13.64 -17.71 -11.47
C LEU A 183 15.11 -17.54 -11.90
N MET A 184 15.52 -16.32 -12.24
CA MET A 184 16.89 -16.00 -12.63
C MET A 184 17.90 -16.38 -11.55
N LEU A 185 17.61 -16.11 -10.28
CA LEU A 185 18.51 -16.49 -9.18
C LEU A 185 18.68 -18.01 -9.08
N ASN A 186 17.62 -18.76 -9.33
CA ASN A 186 17.67 -20.22 -9.36
C ASN A 186 18.48 -20.73 -10.56
N ASP A 187 18.27 -20.14 -11.75
CA ASP A 187 19.01 -20.51 -12.97
C ASP A 187 20.51 -20.17 -12.89
N LEU A 188 20.87 -19.09 -12.20
CA LEU A 188 22.26 -18.71 -11.92
C LEU A 188 22.91 -19.58 -10.83
N GLY A 189 22.16 -20.48 -10.20
CA GLY A 189 22.64 -21.45 -9.23
C GLY A 189 22.87 -20.90 -7.83
N PHE A 190 22.28 -19.74 -7.47
CA PHE A 190 22.39 -19.20 -6.12
C PHE A 190 21.79 -20.16 -5.09
N SER A 191 22.46 -20.29 -3.94
CA SER A 191 21.93 -21.13 -2.87
C SER A 191 20.70 -20.50 -2.21
N ASN A 192 19.81 -21.32 -1.65
CA ASN A 192 18.66 -20.83 -0.90
C ASN A 192 19.07 -19.95 0.30
N ASP A 193 20.24 -20.22 0.89
CA ASP A 193 20.76 -19.45 2.03
C ASP A 193 21.24 -18.05 1.59
N GLU A 194 21.91 -17.95 0.44
CA GLU A 194 22.29 -16.66 -0.13
C GLU A 194 21.07 -15.84 -0.54
N ILE A 195 20.11 -16.48 -1.21
CA ILE A 195 18.84 -15.82 -1.58
C ILE A 195 18.14 -15.32 -0.32
N ALA A 196 18.01 -16.14 0.73
CA ALA A 196 17.38 -15.71 1.97
C ALA A 196 18.13 -14.55 2.64
N LEU A 197 19.46 -14.58 2.67
CA LEU A 197 20.26 -13.54 3.30
C LEU A 197 20.16 -12.20 2.55
N TYR A 198 20.26 -12.23 1.22
CA TYR A 198 20.28 -11.01 0.41
C TYR A 198 18.86 -10.51 0.09
N ASP A 199 17.96 -11.37 -0.39
CA ASP A 199 16.60 -10.97 -0.76
C ASP A 199 15.76 -10.58 0.46
N VAL A 200 15.80 -11.40 1.52
CA VAL A 200 15.00 -11.14 2.72
C VAL A 200 15.76 -10.21 3.67
N GLY A 201 17.03 -10.50 3.98
CA GLY A 201 17.81 -9.71 4.93
C GLY A 201 18.14 -8.30 4.42
N VAL A 202 18.95 -8.23 3.36
CA VAL A 202 19.36 -6.93 2.77
C VAL A 202 18.17 -6.22 2.13
N GLY A 203 17.33 -6.94 1.39
CA GLY A 203 16.15 -6.38 0.74
C GLY A 203 15.14 -5.77 1.72
N PHE A 204 14.94 -6.35 2.91
CA PHE A 204 14.08 -5.76 3.93
C PHE A 204 14.57 -4.37 4.38
N TRP A 205 15.83 -4.27 4.80
CA TRP A 205 16.39 -2.99 5.26
C TRP A 205 16.50 -1.96 4.15
N ALA A 206 16.90 -2.40 2.95
CA ALA A 206 16.94 -1.58 1.76
C ALA A 206 15.55 -1.00 1.43
N TYR A 207 14.50 -1.80 1.54
CA TYR A 207 13.12 -1.34 1.32
C TYR A 207 12.70 -0.28 2.35
N LEU A 208 13.01 -0.50 3.63
CA LEU A 208 12.73 0.47 4.68
C LEU A 208 13.44 1.80 4.44
N VAL A 209 14.73 1.76 4.09
CA VAL A 209 15.49 2.97 3.72
C VAL A 209 14.87 3.63 2.48
N GLY A 210 14.43 2.85 1.49
CA GLY A 210 13.72 3.33 0.31
C GLY A 210 12.43 4.08 0.65
N ILE A 211 11.60 3.56 1.55
CA ILE A 211 10.39 4.25 2.03
C ILE A 211 10.76 5.61 2.64
N PHE A 212 11.80 5.67 3.47
CA PHE A 212 12.26 6.93 4.07
C PHE A 212 12.68 7.95 3.00
N ILE A 213 13.54 7.52 2.08
CA ILE A 213 14.03 8.37 0.98
C ILE A 213 12.86 8.84 0.13
N GLY A 214 11.92 7.97 -0.20
CA GLY A 214 10.73 8.29 -0.99
C GLY A 214 9.87 9.35 -0.31
N GLY A 215 9.67 9.25 1.00
CA GLY A 215 8.98 10.26 1.80
C GLY A 215 9.69 11.63 1.80
N VAL A 216 11.02 11.64 1.93
CA VAL A 216 11.82 12.88 1.89
C VAL A 216 11.79 13.52 0.49
N VAL A 217 11.94 12.70 -0.56
CA VAL A 217 11.87 13.14 -1.96
C VAL A 217 10.51 13.75 -2.25
N TYR A 218 9.43 13.11 -1.80
CA TYR A 218 8.06 13.61 -1.91
C TYR A 218 7.89 14.97 -1.23
N ALA A 219 8.39 15.12 0.01
CA ALA A 219 8.28 16.36 0.77
C ALA A 219 9.08 17.52 0.15
N ARG A 220 10.22 17.25 -0.48
CA ARG A 220 11.12 18.29 -1.03
C ARG A 220 10.83 18.66 -2.49
N LEU A 221 10.51 17.69 -3.35
CA LEU A 221 10.40 17.90 -4.80
C LEU A 221 8.95 17.96 -5.29
N GLY A 222 7.98 17.67 -4.42
CA GLY A 222 6.56 17.63 -4.74
C GLY A 222 6.17 16.42 -5.59
N LEU A 223 4.86 16.25 -5.80
CA LEU A 223 4.26 15.03 -6.36
C LEU A 223 4.79 14.66 -7.76
N LYS A 224 4.73 15.59 -8.72
CA LYS A 224 5.06 15.32 -10.14
C LYS A 224 6.51 14.85 -10.33
N ARG A 225 7.47 15.53 -9.70
CA ARG A 225 8.90 15.20 -9.81
C ARG A 225 9.24 13.89 -9.10
N SER A 226 8.65 13.66 -7.94
CA SER A 226 8.88 12.45 -7.14
C SER A 226 8.41 11.19 -7.87
N VAL A 227 7.25 11.25 -8.52
CA VAL A 227 6.74 10.14 -9.34
C VAL A 227 7.66 9.88 -10.54
N LEU A 228 8.14 10.92 -11.22
CA LEU A 228 9.05 10.75 -12.36
C LEU A 228 10.38 10.10 -11.94
N ILE A 229 10.97 10.59 -10.84
CA ILE A 229 12.22 10.03 -10.30
C ILE A 229 12.03 8.57 -9.92
N SER A 230 10.94 8.21 -9.25
CA SER A 230 10.70 6.83 -8.85
C SER A 230 10.55 5.88 -10.04
N LEU A 231 9.88 6.32 -11.11
CA LEU A 231 9.74 5.52 -12.33
C LEU A 231 11.08 5.27 -13.01
N VAL A 232 11.91 6.31 -13.12
CA VAL A 232 13.26 6.17 -13.68
C VAL A 232 14.10 5.24 -12.80
N LEU A 233 14.03 5.38 -11.48
CA LEU A 233 14.77 4.52 -10.55
C LEU A 233 14.38 3.04 -10.71
N MET A 234 13.09 2.74 -10.83
CA MET A 234 12.59 1.37 -11.04
C MET A 234 13.01 0.81 -12.40
N ALA A 235 13.02 1.64 -13.46
CA ALA A 235 13.51 1.21 -14.77
C ALA A 235 15.02 0.89 -14.73
N VAL A 236 15.81 1.74 -14.09
CA VAL A 236 17.25 1.50 -13.87
C VAL A 236 17.47 0.24 -13.03
N SER A 237 16.58 -0.03 -12.08
CA SER A 237 16.70 -1.21 -11.23
C SER A 237 16.48 -2.51 -11.99
N ASN A 238 15.46 -2.55 -12.86
CA ASN A 238 15.27 -3.67 -13.77
C ASN A 238 16.49 -3.88 -14.70
N ALA A 239 17.11 -2.79 -15.16
CA ALA A 239 18.34 -2.88 -15.93
C ALA A 239 19.52 -3.44 -15.11
N SER A 240 19.57 -3.16 -13.80
CA SER A 240 20.60 -3.71 -12.91
C SER A 240 20.54 -5.24 -12.80
N PHE A 241 19.34 -5.82 -12.84
CA PHE A 241 19.18 -7.29 -12.90
C PHE A 241 19.60 -7.86 -14.25
N ALA A 242 19.35 -7.16 -15.36
CA ALA A 242 19.85 -7.58 -16.67
C ALA A 242 21.40 -7.59 -16.70
N LEU A 243 22.06 -6.63 -16.05
CA LEU A 243 23.51 -6.62 -15.89
C LEU A 243 23.99 -7.78 -15.01
N LEU A 244 23.29 -8.09 -13.91
CA LEU A 244 23.61 -9.23 -13.05
C LEU A 244 23.49 -10.56 -13.81
N ALA A 245 22.44 -10.71 -14.63
CA ALA A 245 22.26 -11.89 -15.48
C ALA A 245 23.44 -12.10 -16.45
N GLY A 246 24.02 -11.02 -16.98
CA GLY A 246 25.22 -11.08 -17.82
C GLY A 246 26.53 -11.30 -17.06
N ALA A 247 26.61 -10.86 -15.79
CA ALA A 247 27.80 -11.00 -14.94
C ALA A 247 27.93 -12.38 -14.29
N GLY A 248 26.83 -13.15 -14.21
CA GLY A 248 26.80 -14.50 -13.66
C GLY A 248 26.73 -14.53 -12.13
N HIS A 249 27.30 -15.58 -11.52
CA HIS A 249 27.19 -15.85 -10.09
C HIS A 249 28.14 -14.96 -9.27
N SER A 250 27.64 -13.83 -8.77
CA SER A 250 28.39 -12.90 -7.92
C SER A 250 27.55 -12.41 -6.74
N ASN A 251 28.01 -12.71 -5.52
CA ASN A 251 27.30 -12.33 -4.29
C ASN A 251 27.27 -10.81 -4.08
N ALA A 252 28.33 -10.10 -4.46
CA ALA A 252 28.38 -8.65 -4.39
C ALA A 252 27.44 -8.01 -5.42
N GLY A 253 27.38 -8.58 -6.64
CA GLY A 253 26.44 -8.15 -7.68
C GLY A 253 24.99 -8.37 -7.27
N LEU A 254 24.70 -9.52 -6.66
CA LEU A 254 23.39 -9.84 -6.11
C LEU A 254 22.96 -8.86 -5.01
N ALA A 255 23.84 -8.62 -4.03
CA ALA A 255 23.57 -7.70 -2.93
C ALA A 255 23.30 -6.28 -3.42
N ALA A 256 24.08 -5.80 -4.41
CA ALA A 256 23.91 -4.48 -4.99
C ALA A 256 22.59 -4.36 -5.77
N ALA A 257 22.27 -5.33 -6.63
CA ALA A 257 21.05 -5.31 -7.44
C ALA A 257 19.79 -5.43 -6.57
N ILE A 258 19.75 -6.38 -5.62
CA ILE A 258 18.64 -6.53 -4.68
C ILE A 258 18.48 -5.30 -3.79
N GLY A 259 19.60 -4.76 -3.27
CA GLY A 259 19.57 -3.56 -2.44
C GLY A 259 19.03 -2.36 -3.21
N PHE A 260 19.48 -2.17 -4.45
CA PHE A 260 19.02 -1.09 -5.31
C PHE A 260 17.53 -1.25 -5.67
N GLU A 261 17.09 -2.45 -6.02
CA GLU A 261 15.69 -2.77 -6.31
C GLU A 261 14.78 -2.51 -5.13
N ASN A 262 15.14 -2.98 -3.95
CA ASN A 262 14.30 -2.78 -2.78
C ASN A 262 14.22 -1.30 -2.39
N ILE A 263 15.32 -0.53 -2.53
CA ILE A 263 15.29 0.93 -2.36
C ILE A 263 14.37 1.58 -3.39
N ALA A 264 14.50 1.21 -4.67
CA ALA A 264 13.69 1.76 -5.76
C ALA A 264 12.21 1.45 -5.61
N SER A 265 11.89 0.20 -5.25
CA SER A 265 10.53 -0.27 -4.98
C SER A 265 9.95 0.41 -3.73
N GLY A 266 10.75 0.65 -2.68
CA GLY A 266 10.34 1.42 -1.51
C GLY A 266 10.00 2.87 -1.86
N ILE A 267 10.85 3.54 -2.65
CA ILE A 267 10.60 4.91 -3.12
C ILE A 267 9.34 4.96 -4.00
N GLY A 268 9.24 4.06 -4.98
CA GLY A 268 8.10 3.96 -5.89
C GLY A 268 6.78 3.65 -5.19
N GLY A 269 6.83 2.75 -4.19
CA GLY A 269 5.66 2.43 -3.37
C GLY A 269 5.05 3.65 -2.69
N VAL A 270 5.88 4.51 -2.09
CA VAL A 270 5.40 5.72 -1.39
C VAL A 270 4.86 6.74 -2.38
N THR A 271 5.61 7.03 -3.44
CA THR A 271 5.27 8.10 -4.39
C THR A 271 4.03 7.75 -5.23
N VAL A 272 3.88 6.50 -5.65
CA VAL A 272 2.76 6.03 -6.46
C VAL A 272 1.48 5.94 -5.64
N ILE A 273 1.53 5.44 -4.40
CA ILE A 273 0.36 5.45 -3.51
C ILE A 273 -0.06 6.89 -3.22
N ALA A 274 0.87 7.78 -2.89
CA ALA A 274 0.58 9.20 -2.67
C ALA A 274 -0.03 9.86 -3.92
N TYR A 275 0.42 9.48 -5.12
CA TYR A 275 -0.15 9.94 -6.39
C TYR A 275 -1.60 9.49 -6.56
N PHE A 276 -1.92 8.23 -6.25
CA PHE A 276 -3.30 7.72 -6.32
C PHE A 276 -4.20 8.37 -5.28
N SER A 277 -3.71 8.55 -4.05
CA SER A 277 -4.45 9.27 -3.01
C SER A 277 -4.75 10.71 -3.45
N ALA A 278 -3.77 11.43 -4.01
CA ALA A 278 -3.98 12.79 -4.53
C ALA A 278 -4.99 12.84 -5.70
N LEU A 279 -4.95 11.86 -6.61
CA LEU A 279 -5.93 11.72 -7.70
C LEU A 279 -7.37 11.49 -7.20
N CYS A 280 -7.53 10.91 -6.01
CA CYS A 280 -8.81 10.67 -5.35
C CYS A 280 -9.25 11.88 -4.48
N ASP A 281 -8.34 12.54 -3.75
CA ASP A 281 -8.64 13.70 -2.90
C ASP A 281 -8.97 14.97 -3.71
N LEU A 282 -8.34 15.16 -4.87
CA LEU A 282 -8.75 16.22 -5.80
C LEU A 282 -10.22 16.08 -6.22
N ARG A 283 -10.81 14.88 -6.13
CA ARG A 283 -12.23 14.64 -6.47
C ARG A 283 -13.19 14.99 -5.34
N TYR A 284 -12.75 15.02 -4.08
CA TYR A 284 -13.61 15.40 -2.94
C TYR A 284 -13.57 16.89 -2.59
N THR A 285 -12.66 17.66 -3.19
CA THR A 285 -12.57 19.12 -2.98
C THR A 285 -12.86 19.94 -4.25
N ALA A 286 -13.00 19.28 -5.41
CA ALA A 286 -13.34 19.90 -6.69
C ALA A 286 -14.85 20.09 -6.92
N ALA A 287 -15.61 20.37 -5.87
CA ALA A 287 -16.92 21.02 -5.99
C ALA A 287 -16.90 22.50 -5.54
N GLY A 288 -15.74 23.09 -5.17
CA GLY A 288 -15.76 24.53 -4.87
C GLY A 288 -14.46 25.30 -4.60
N VAL A 289 -13.27 24.71 -4.45
CA VAL A 289 -12.13 25.50 -3.91
C VAL A 289 -10.85 25.54 -4.77
N ILE A 290 -10.68 24.66 -5.77
CA ILE A 290 -9.39 24.54 -6.48
C ILE A 290 -9.20 25.59 -7.59
N ASP A 291 -10.26 26.26 -8.05
CA ASP A 291 -10.11 27.36 -9.03
C ASP A 291 -9.43 28.60 -8.43
N ARG A 292 -9.39 28.72 -7.09
CA ARG A 292 -8.77 29.89 -6.43
C ARG A 292 -7.32 29.66 -5.97
N SER A 293 -6.88 28.41 -5.81
CA SER A 293 -5.53 28.08 -5.34
C SER A 293 -4.52 27.77 -6.44
N ILE A 294 -4.97 27.41 -7.65
CA ILE A 294 -4.09 27.23 -8.81
C ILE A 294 -3.84 28.58 -9.51
N GLY A 295 -4.76 29.54 -9.40
CA GLY A 295 -4.57 30.92 -9.88
C GLY A 295 -3.65 31.80 -9.01
N SER A 296 -3.30 31.37 -7.80
CA SER A 296 -2.42 32.12 -6.87
C SER A 296 -1.10 31.43 -6.55
N ALA A 297 -0.87 30.21 -7.03
CA ALA A 297 0.43 29.53 -6.97
C ALA A 297 1.31 29.84 -8.19
N GLY A 298 1.13 31.04 -8.76
CA GLY A 298 2.06 31.63 -9.72
C GLY A 298 3.32 32.09 -9.00
N PHE A 299 4.43 31.44 -9.33
CA PHE A 299 5.79 31.99 -9.36
C PHE A 299 5.98 33.41 -8.80
N GLU A 300 6.33 33.55 -7.52
CA GLU A 300 7.18 34.64 -7.06
C GLU A 300 8.26 34.07 -6.14
N GLY A 301 9.45 33.85 -6.72
CA GLY A 301 10.67 33.61 -5.95
C GLY A 301 11.19 34.93 -5.36
N PRO A 302 11.94 34.90 -4.25
CA PRO A 302 12.47 36.10 -3.63
C PRO A 302 13.72 36.59 -4.37
N GLY A 303 13.64 37.80 -4.95
CA GLY A 303 14.79 38.66 -5.27
C GLY A 303 15.14 38.84 -6.75
N ASP A 304 14.77 40.00 -7.32
CA ASP A 304 15.66 40.79 -8.17
C ASP A 304 15.46 42.26 -7.80
N ALA A 305 16.48 42.84 -7.18
CA ALA A 305 16.62 44.26 -6.99
C ALA A 305 17.32 44.82 -8.22
N ARG A 306 16.61 45.51 -9.11
CA ARG A 306 17.20 46.40 -10.12
C ARG A 306 16.18 47.43 -10.63
N ASN A 307 16.57 48.69 -10.45
CA ASN A 307 16.05 49.95 -11.02
C ASN A 307 14.67 50.41 -10.50
N GLY A 308 14.55 51.55 -9.83
CA GLY A 308 15.37 52.77 -9.92
C GLY A 308 14.51 53.85 -10.57
N ASP A 309 14.38 54.97 -9.87
CA ASP A 309 13.51 56.09 -10.15
C ASP A 309 13.53 56.63 -11.60
N ALA A 310 12.36 57.05 -12.05
CA ALA A 310 12.18 58.38 -12.62
C ALA A 310 11.19 59.06 -11.66
N ALA A 311 11.52 60.11 -10.90
CA ALA A 311 12.36 61.28 -11.19
C ALA A 311 13.88 61.15 -11.00
#